data_AF-A0A376EE11-F1
#
_entry.id   AF-A0A376EE11-F1
#
_cell.length_a   1.000
_cell.length_b   1.000
_cell.length_c   1.000
_cell.angle_alpha   90.00
_cell.angle_beta   90.00
_cell.angle_gamma   90.00
#
_symmetry.space_group_name_H-M   'P 1'
#
loop_
_entity.id
_entity.type
_entity.pdbx_description
1 polymer ?
#
loop_
_entity_poly.entity_id
_entity_poly.type
_entity_poly.pdbx_seq_one_letter_code
_entity_poly.pdbx_strand_id
1 'polypeptide(L)'
;MIIKRNVIFVLENRKLNGELIIENVPIRMRITFSGNRIEIFTGMRVDRNKWDSKKSKVKPNTFNKLKQSASDINTKLSEYEAEIQNVFKKFEFKNLTPTVEEVKFHFNSAFEKGQVITKAKGFFDYFDEFTTENGRVKNWTVRTYEKFSSVRKHLSEFNSKLSFSFLDEKGLTLYVEFLRDKLKMRNSTIEKQVSFLKWFLKWAKAKGYNDNLSYEAFYPKFKATQKKIIFLTQTELKTLELYEIPEGKQYLERVRDVFIFLCYSGIRYSDALNLKRSDIKKDYFEITTVKTGDSLKIELNKNSKKILNKYKDIPFEHDRALPIISNQKMNDYIKELAKLAEIDEPIRLTHYKGNIRVDEVVPKYDLLGTHAGRRTFICTALSLGIPVNIVMKWTGHADYKSMKPYIDIADNIKANAMKKFDEL
;
A
#
# COMPACT_ATOMS: atom_id res chain seq x y z
N MET A 1 -15.99 -33.55 26.36
CA MET A 1 -17.27 -32.79 26.40
C MET A 1 -18.24 -33.39 25.39
N ILE A 2 -19.55 -33.52 25.68
CA ILE A 2 -20.55 -33.99 24.70
C ILE A 2 -21.38 -32.79 24.20
N ILE A 3 -21.41 -32.58 22.89
CA ILE A 3 -22.17 -31.51 22.25
C ILE A 3 -23.58 -32.04 21.96
N LYS A 4 -24.58 -31.60 22.75
CA LYS A 4 -25.99 -31.91 22.50
C LYS A 4 -26.40 -31.38 21.12
N ARG A 5 -26.91 -32.28 20.27
CA ARG A 5 -27.27 -32.00 18.88
C ARG A 5 -28.48 -32.83 18.45
N ASN A 6 -29.30 -32.26 17.56
CA ASN A 6 -30.39 -32.94 16.88
C ASN A 6 -30.20 -32.81 15.37
N VAL A 7 -30.23 -33.93 14.64
CA VAL A 7 -30.08 -34.00 13.19
C VAL A 7 -31.34 -34.66 12.64
N ILE A 8 -32.07 -33.96 11.79
CA ILE A 8 -33.28 -34.49 11.14
C ILE A 8 -33.28 -34.12 9.65
N PHE A 9 -33.89 -34.96 8.83
CA PHE A 9 -34.19 -34.62 7.44
C PHE A 9 -35.65 -34.16 7.33
N VAL A 10 -35.87 -33.07 6.61
CA VAL A 10 -37.18 -32.46 6.41
C VAL A 10 -37.35 -32.02 4.97
N LEU A 11 -38.58 -32.08 4.48
CA LEU A 11 -38.92 -31.45 3.20
C LEU A 11 -39.00 -29.94 3.34
N GLU A 12 -38.56 -29.23 2.31
CA GLU A 12 -38.72 -27.79 2.23
C GLU A 12 -40.22 -27.42 2.16
N ASN A 13 -40.64 -26.45 2.97
CA ASN A 13 -42.02 -25.95 3.01
C ASN A 13 -42.15 -24.65 2.21
N ARG A 14 -41.85 -24.71 0.91
CA ARG A 14 -42.00 -23.58 -0.01
C ARG A 14 -43.40 -23.56 -0.61
N LYS A 15 -43.98 -22.36 -0.73
CA LYS A 15 -45.24 -22.12 -1.43
C LYS A 15 -45.00 -21.43 -2.79
N LEU A 16 -45.81 -21.75 -3.79
CA LEU A 16 -45.90 -21.04 -5.06
C LEU A 16 -47.35 -20.58 -5.23
N ASN A 17 -47.59 -19.29 -5.43
CA ASN A 17 -48.94 -18.70 -5.51
C ASN A 17 -49.87 -19.06 -4.34
N GLY A 18 -49.33 -19.17 -3.12
CA GLY A 18 -50.11 -19.49 -1.91
C GLY A 18 -50.29 -20.98 -1.63
N GLU A 19 -50.01 -21.86 -2.61
CA GLU A 19 -50.13 -23.31 -2.49
C GLU A 19 -48.79 -23.98 -2.17
N LEU A 20 -48.83 -25.04 -1.37
CA LEU A 20 -47.63 -25.78 -0.98
C LEU A 20 -47.10 -26.60 -2.16
N ILE A 21 -45.80 -26.52 -2.42
CA ILE A 21 -45.17 -27.37 -3.43
C ILE A 21 -45.16 -28.82 -2.92
N ILE A 22 -45.81 -29.71 -3.69
CA ILE A 22 -45.97 -31.13 -3.37
C ILE A 22 -45.12 -32.04 -4.25
N GLU A 23 -44.72 -31.60 -5.44
CA GLU A 23 -43.89 -32.38 -6.36
C GLU A 23 -42.43 -31.95 -6.31
N ASN A 24 -41.52 -32.91 -6.49
CA ASN A 24 -40.07 -32.71 -6.60
C ASN A 24 -39.52 -31.74 -5.54
N VAL A 25 -39.89 -31.96 -4.28
CA VAL A 25 -39.58 -31.09 -3.15
C VAL A 25 -38.17 -31.36 -2.63
N PRO A 26 -37.35 -30.34 -2.34
CA PRO A 26 -36.02 -30.50 -1.74
C PRO A 26 -36.08 -31.19 -0.38
N ILE A 27 -35.16 -32.13 -0.16
CA ILE A 27 -34.85 -32.68 1.17
C ILE A 27 -33.71 -31.86 1.77
N ARG A 28 -33.92 -31.30 2.96
CA ARG A 28 -32.93 -30.54 3.73
C ARG A 28 -32.54 -31.30 4.98
N MET A 29 -31.25 -31.30 5.29
CA MET A 29 -30.74 -31.74 6.59
C MET A 29 -30.77 -30.56 7.54
N ARG A 30 -31.47 -30.70 8.67
CA ARG A 30 -31.57 -29.68 9.71
C ARG A 30 -30.79 -30.15 10.93
N ILE A 31 -29.81 -29.35 11.32
CA ILE A 31 -28.94 -29.60 12.47
C ILE A 31 -29.25 -28.53 13.50
N THR A 32 -29.53 -28.92 14.75
CA THR A 32 -29.72 -27.99 15.87
C THR A 32 -28.74 -28.35 16.97
N PHE A 33 -27.88 -27.41 17.37
CA PHE A 33 -26.88 -27.61 18.43
C PHE A 33 -26.60 -26.27 19.13
N SER A 34 -26.37 -26.27 20.45
CA SER A 34 -26.01 -25.07 21.21
C SER A 34 -26.88 -23.83 20.94
N GLY A 35 -28.19 -24.01 20.75
CA GLY A 35 -29.14 -22.93 20.41
C GLY A 35 -29.13 -22.48 18.94
N ASN A 36 -28.18 -22.94 18.13
CA ASN A 36 -28.08 -22.65 16.70
C ASN A 36 -28.83 -23.69 15.86
N ARG A 37 -29.46 -23.23 14.78
CA ARG A 37 -30.10 -24.08 13.76
C ARG A 37 -29.48 -23.83 12.39
N ILE A 38 -29.05 -24.92 11.74
CA ILE A 38 -28.50 -24.91 10.38
C ILE A 38 -29.39 -25.77 9.49
N GLU A 39 -29.64 -25.30 8.26
CA GLU A 39 -30.23 -26.12 7.21
C GLU A 39 -29.24 -26.28 6.05
N ILE A 40 -29.01 -27.52 5.63
CA ILE A 40 -28.11 -27.89 4.53
C ILE A 40 -28.94 -28.59 3.46
N PHE A 41 -28.79 -28.16 2.21
CA PHE A 41 -29.43 -28.84 1.09
C PHE A 41 -28.69 -30.15 0.76
N THR A 42 -29.42 -31.25 0.66
CA THR A 42 -28.83 -32.58 0.46
C THR A 42 -28.59 -32.92 -1.02
N GLY A 43 -29.00 -32.06 -1.95
CA GLY A 43 -29.04 -32.40 -3.39
C GLY A 43 -30.26 -33.25 -3.78
N MET A 44 -30.86 -33.96 -2.82
CA MET A 44 -31.95 -34.89 -3.06
C MET A 44 -33.32 -34.21 -3.05
N ARG A 45 -34.23 -34.72 -3.89
CA ARG A 45 -35.59 -34.22 -4.04
C ARG A 45 -36.56 -35.39 -4.17
N VAL A 46 -37.77 -35.22 -3.64
CA VAL A 46 -38.84 -36.24 -3.70
C VAL A 46 -40.21 -35.58 -3.62
N ASP A 47 -41.23 -36.25 -4.15
CA ASP A 47 -42.62 -35.82 -3.97
C ASP A 47 -43.03 -35.99 -2.51
N ARG A 48 -43.83 -35.06 -2.00
CA ARG A 48 -44.19 -34.99 -0.58
C ARG A 48 -44.93 -36.23 -0.09
N ASN A 49 -45.75 -36.85 -0.94
CA ASN A 49 -46.49 -38.08 -0.64
C ASN A 49 -45.58 -39.33 -0.50
N LYS A 50 -44.38 -39.30 -1.09
CA LYS A 50 -43.37 -40.36 -1.04
C LYS A 50 -42.41 -40.20 0.15
N TRP A 51 -42.55 -39.15 0.95
CA TRP A 51 -41.77 -38.93 2.16
C TRP A 51 -42.50 -39.45 3.40
N ASP A 52 -41.76 -40.07 4.33
CA ASP A 52 -42.22 -40.42 5.67
C ASP A 52 -41.64 -39.42 6.68
N SER A 53 -42.46 -38.46 7.10
CA SER A 53 -42.06 -37.42 8.05
C SER A 53 -41.74 -37.93 9.45
N LYS A 54 -42.28 -39.10 9.86
CA LYS A 54 -41.97 -39.69 11.18
C LYS A 54 -40.60 -40.37 11.17
N LYS A 55 -40.25 -41.00 10.06
CA LYS A 55 -38.97 -41.71 9.89
C LYS A 55 -37.86 -40.85 9.28
N SER A 56 -38.19 -39.63 8.82
CA SER A 56 -37.28 -38.75 8.05
C SER A 56 -36.62 -39.48 6.86
N LYS A 57 -37.40 -40.29 6.14
CA LYS A 57 -36.93 -41.14 5.03
C LYS A 57 -37.92 -41.15 3.87
N VAL A 58 -37.44 -41.51 2.68
CA VAL A 58 -38.28 -41.81 1.51
C VAL A 58 -38.92 -43.19 1.68
N LYS A 59 -40.21 -43.33 1.34
CA LYS A 59 -40.98 -44.58 1.45
C LYS A 59 -40.43 -45.65 0.50
N PRO A 60 -40.39 -46.94 0.91
CA PRO A 60 -39.92 -48.05 0.06
C PRO A 60 -40.65 -48.13 -1.28
N ASN A 61 -40.01 -48.74 -2.28
CA ASN A 61 -40.57 -48.97 -3.63
C ASN A 61 -41.03 -47.70 -4.37
N THR A 62 -40.38 -46.55 -4.10
CA THR A 62 -40.66 -45.30 -4.80
C THR A 62 -39.41 -44.76 -5.50
N PHE A 63 -39.64 -43.91 -6.51
CA PHE A 63 -38.59 -43.25 -7.28
C PHE A 63 -38.86 -41.73 -7.31
N ASN A 64 -37.79 -40.95 -7.36
CA ASN A 64 -37.88 -39.50 -7.58
C ASN A 64 -37.96 -39.15 -9.07
N LYS A 65 -38.08 -37.84 -9.38
CA LYS A 65 -38.17 -37.34 -10.77
C LYS A 65 -36.95 -37.70 -11.64
N LEU A 66 -35.79 -37.93 -11.02
CA LEU A 66 -34.55 -38.34 -11.68
C LEU A 66 -34.38 -39.88 -11.73
N LYS A 67 -35.45 -40.64 -11.43
CA LYS A 67 -35.45 -42.12 -11.38
C LYS A 67 -34.48 -42.73 -10.36
N GLN A 68 -34.07 -41.99 -9.34
CA GLN A 68 -33.30 -42.53 -8.21
C GLN A 68 -34.24 -43.29 -7.27
N SER A 69 -33.85 -44.47 -6.81
CA SER A 69 -34.68 -45.30 -5.93
C SER A 69 -34.71 -44.74 -4.51
N ALA A 70 -35.77 -45.06 -3.75
CA ALA A 70 -35.87 -44.74 -2.34
C ALA A 70 -34.67 -45.25 -1.52
N SER A 71 -34.12 -46.41 -1.90
CA SER A 71 -32.92 -46.97 -1.27
C SER A 71 -31.72 -46.06 -1.48
N ASP A 72 -31.44 -45.65 -2.72
CA ASP A 72 -30.30 -44.78 -3.05
C ASP A 72 -30.38 -43.43 -2.34
N ILE A 73 -31.60 -42.86 -2.31
CA ILE A 73 -31.84 -41.59 -1.63
C ILE A 73 -31.59 -41.74 -0.13
N ASN A 74 -32.16 -42.77 0.51
CA ASN A 74 -32.00 -42.98 1.95
C ASN A 74 -30.57 -43.35 2.36
N THR A 75 -29.84 -44.11 1.52
CA THR A 75 -28.41 -44.36 1.71
C THR A 75 -27.64 -43.06 1.70
N LYS A 76 -27.90 -42.18 0.72
CA LYS A 76 -27.25 -40.87 0.67
C LYS A 76 -27.55 -40.03 1.90
N LEU A 77 -28.80 -39.93 2.33
CA LEU A 77 -29.15 -39.21 3.56
C LEU A 77 -28.41 -39.78 4.78
N SER A 78 -28.25 -41.10 4.87
CA SER A 78 -27.51 -41.75 5.95
C SER A 78 -26.01 -41.40 5.92
N GLU A 79 -25.40 -41.23 4.74
CA GLU A 79 -24.02 -40.73 4.61
C GLU A 79 -23.88 -39.29 5.13
N TYR A 80 -24.83 -38.40 4.79
CA TYR A 80 -24.87 -37.03 5.31
C TYR A 80 -24.97 -37.02 6.84
N GLU A 81 -25.83 -37.88 7.40
CA GLU A 81 -25.97 -38.01 8.85
C GLU A 81 -24.70 -38.54 9.52
N ALA A 82 -24.07 -39.58 8.96
CA ALA A 82 -22.83 -40.12 9.51
C ALA A 82 -21.69 -39.09 9.53
N GLU A 83 -21.56 -38.29 8.47
CA GLU A 83 -20.47 -37.34 8.38
C GLU A 83 -20.65 -36.14 9.31
N ILE A 84 -21.88 -35.63 9.47
CA ILE A 84 -22.10 -34.55 10.44
C ILE A 84 -21.79 -35.04 11.87
N GLN A 85 -22.10 -36.30 12.19
CA GLN A 85 -21.72 -36.89 13.46
C GLN A 85 -20.19 -36.98 13.62
N ASN A 86 -19.45 -37.30 12.55
CA ASN A 86 -17.98 -37.28 12.56
C ASN A 86 -17.41 -35.88 12.80
N VAL A 87 -18.00 -34.84 12.19
CA VAL A 87 -17.60 -33.44 12.43
C VAL A 87 -17.73 -33.11 13.92
N PHE A 88 -18.88 -33.37 14.54
CA PHE A 88 -19.05 -33.07 15.96
C PHE A 88 -18.12 -33.90 16.85
N LYS A 89 -17.89 -35.19 16.57
CA LYS A 89 -16.93 -36.03 17.32
C LYS A 89 -15.52 -35.43 17.33
N LYS A 90 -15.07 -34.82 16.23
CA LYS A 90 -13.75 -34.16 16.16
C LYS A 90 -13.65 -32.96 17.11
N PHE A 91 -14.72 -32.18 17.25
CA PHE A 91 -14.77 -31.06 18.19
C PHE A 91 -14.89 -31.52 19.64
N GLU A 92 -15.67 -32.58 19.89
CA GLU A 92 -15.78 -33.22 21.21
C GLU A 92 -14.43 -33.75 21.71
N PHE A 93 -13.63 -34.36 20.83
CA PHE A 93 -12.27 -34.82 21.14
C PHE A 93 -11.33 -33.67 21.50
N LYS A 94 -11.48 -32.52 20.86
CA LYS A 94 -10.68 -31.31 21.12
C LYS A 94 -11.18 -30.48 22.31
N ASN A 95 -12.29 -30.90 22.96
CA ASN A 95 -12.99 -30.12 23.99
C ASN A 95 -13.33 -28.68 23.53
N LEU A 96 -13.71 -28.50 22.27
CA LEU A 96 -14.14 -27.23 21.70
C LEU A 96 -15.62 -27.27 21.32
N THR A 97 -16.29 -26.13 21.40
CA THR A 97 -17.65 -25.97 20.85
C THR A 97 -17.54 -25.27 19.49
N PRO A 98 -17.97 -25.91 18.39
CA PRO A 98 -17.81 -25.33 17.07
C PRO A 98 -18.78 -24.18 16.82
N THR A 99 -18.40 -23.23 15.97
CA THR A 99 -19.31 -22.23 15.42
C THR A 99 -20.14 -22.81 14.27
N VAL A 100 -21.17 -22.07 13.84
CA VAL A 100 -22.01 -22.46 12.69
C VAL A 100 -21.16 -22.55 11.41
N GLU A 101 -20.22 -21.62 11.23
CA GLU A 101 -19.32 -21.55 10.09
C GLU A 101 -18.36 -22.74 10.06
N GLU A 102 -17.81 -23.12 11.21
CA GLU A 102 -16.89 -24.27 11.34
C GLU A 102 -17.60 -25.59 11.05
N VAL A 103 -18.83 -25.77 11.54
CA VAL A 103 -19.64 -26.96 11.22
C VAL A 103 -19.89 -27.04 9.72
N LYS A 104 -20.31 -25.93 9.08
CA LYS A 104 -20.53 -25.90 7.62
C LYS A 104 -19.24 -26.19 6.84
N PHE A 105 -18.13 -25.58 7.25
CA PHE A 105 -16.83 -25.77 6.62
C PHE A 105 -16.40 -27.23 6.67
N HIS A 106 -16.32 -27.82 7.86
CA HIS A 106 -15.87 -29.21 8.01
C HIS A 106 -16.82 -30.23 7.37
N PHE A 107 -18.12 -29.97 7.41
CA PHE A 107 -19.12 -30.81 6.74
C PHE A 107 -18.96 -30.79 5.22
N ASN A 108 -18.86 -29.59 4.62
CA ASN A 108 -18.66 -29.47 3.18
C ASN A 108 -17.33 -30.05 2.73
N SER A 109 -16.25 -29.83 3.49
CA SER A 109 -14.92 -30.39 3.19
C SER A 109 -14.88 -31.93 3.12
N ALA A 110 -15.81 -32.62 3.79
CA ALA A 110 -15.87 -34.08 3.77
C ALA A 110 -16.52 -34.63 2.49
N PHE A 111 -17.52 -33.95 1.95
CA PHE A 111 -18.17 -34.30 0.68
C PHE A 111 -17.44 -33.72 -0.54
N GLU A 112 -16.57 -32.73 -0.35
CA GLU A 112 -15.66 -32.18 -1.35
C GLU A 112 -14.44 -33.06 -1.65
N LYS A 113 -14.24 -34.18 -0.93
CA LYS A 113 -13.15 -35.14 -1.18
C LYS A 113 -13.18 -35.81 -2.57
N GLY A 114 -14.21 -35.57 -3.38
CA GLY A 114 -14.28 -35.98 -4.79
C GLY A 114 -14.23 -34.83 -5.81
N GLN A 115 -14.32 -33.57 -5.40
CA GLN A 115 -14.25 -32.40 -6.29
C GLN A 115 -13.85 -31.16 -5.47
N VAL A 116 -12.56 -31.10 -5.14
CA VAL A 116 -11.90 -29.84 -4.86
C VAL A 116 -11.83 -29.06 -6.18
N ILE A 117 -12.85 -28.26 -6.47
CA ILE A 117 -12.60 -26.99 -7.13
C ILE A 117 -12.36 -25.98 -6.00
N THR A 118 -11.26 -26.17 -5.24
CA THR A 118 -10.54 -24.96 -4.83
C THR A 118 -10.23 -24.29 -6.14
N LYS A 119 -10.75 -23.09 -6.38
CA LYS A 119 -10.19 -22.24 -7.41
C LYS A 119 -8.69 -22.24 -7.13
N ALA A 120 -7.90 -22.90 -7.98
CA ALA A 120 -6.47 -22.97 -7.78
C ALA A 120 -6.01 -21.52 -7.61
N LYS A 121 -5.36 -21.20 -6.48
CA LYS A 121 -4.88 -19.85 -6.22
C LYS A 121 -4.11 -19.40 -7.46
N GLY A 122 -4.60 -18.35 -8.09
CA GLY A 122 -3.97 -17.75 -9.25
C GLY A 122 -2.82 -16.87 -8.81
N PHE A 123 -2.06 -16.38 -9.79
CA PHE A 123 -0.97 -15.45 -9.57
C PHE A 123 -1.36 -14.26 -8.68
N PHE A 124 -2.53 -13.66 -8.93
CA PHE A 124 -3.00 -12.50 -8.16
C PHE A 124 -3.45 -12.85 -6.74
N ASP A 125 -3.92 -14.07 -6.50
CA ASP A 125 -4.25 -14.52 -5.14
C ASP A 125 -2.96 -14.61 -4.29
N TYR A 126 -1.87 -15.12 -4.89
CA TYR A 126 -0.55 -15.13 -4.24
C TYR A 126 0.03 -13.72 -4.08
N PHE A 127 -0.24 -12.81 -5.02
CA PHE A 127 0.16 -11.41 -4.89
C PHE A 127 -0.54 -10.73 -3.71
N ASP A 128 -1.84 -10.98 -3.54
CA ASP A 128 -2.62 -10.45 -2.42
C ASP A 128 -2.15 -11.03 -1.08
N GLU A 129 -1.82 -12.32 -1.06
CA GLU A 129 -1.19 -12.98 0.08
C GLU A 129 0.18 -12.36 0.43
N PHE A 130 1.04 -12.13 -0.57
CA PHE A 130 2.32 -11.45 -0.38
C PHE A 130 2.15 -10.07 0.24
N THR A 131 1.25 -9.25 -0.30
CA THR A 131 1.05 -7.89 0.22
C THR A 131 0.53 -7.90 1.65
N THR A 132 -0.35 -8.85 1.98
CA THR A 132 -0.89 -9.02 3.34
C THR A 132 0.18 -9.51 4.32
N GLU A 133 0.91 -10.56 3.96
CA GLU A 133 1.92 -11.17 4.82
C GLU A 133 3.11 -10.23 5.01
N ASN A 134 3.77 -9.82 3.93
CA ASN A 134 4.93 -8.93 4.03
C ASN A 134 4.56 -7.56 4.59
N GLY A 135 3.34 -7.09 4.31
CA GLY A 135 2.83 -5.85 4.88
C GLY A 135 2.76 -5.89 6.41
N ARG A 136 2.29 -7.01 6.98
CA ARG A 136 2.28 -7.24 8.43
C ARG A 136 3.67 -7.46 8.99
N VAL A 137 4.45 -8.38 8.40
CA VAL A 137 5.78 -8.76 8.91
C VAL A 137 6.76 -7.57 8.90
N LYS A 138 6.67 -6.70 7.89
CA LYS A 138 7.58 -5.55 7.72
C LYS A 138 6.96 -4.22 8.15
N ASN A 139 5.81 -4.23 8.82
CA ASN A 139 5.11 -3.03 9.30
C ASN A 139 5.00 -1.94 8.21
N TRP A 140 4.49 -2.32 7.04
CA TRP A 140 4.37 -1.39 5.91
C TRP A 140 3.43 -0.24 6.23
N THR A 141 3.82 0.96 5.79
CA THR A 141 2.93 2.13 5.80
C THR A 141 1.86 2.00 4.70
N VAL A 142 0.75 2.72 4.84
CA VAL A 142 -0.33 2.80 3.82
C VAL A 142 0.24 3.12 2.43
N ARG A 143 1.21 4.03 2.34
CA ARG A 143 1.88 4.40 1.08
C ARG A 143 2.62 3.24 0.42
N THR A 144 3.10 2.27 1.19
CA THR A 144 3.73 1.07 0.62
C THR A 144 2.67 0.14 0.03
N TYR A 145 1.52 -0.04 0.70
CA TYR A 145 0.39 -0.78 0.13
C TYR A 145 -0.13 -0.14 -1.17
N GLU A 146 -0.25 1.18 -1.22
CA GLU A 146 -0.65 1.91 -2.44
C GLU A 146 0.30 1.63 -3.62
N LYS A 147 1.61 1.55 -3.37
CA LYS A 147 2.58 1.19 -4.42
C LYS A 147 2.34 -0.21 -4.95
N PHE A 148 2.12 -1.20 -4.08
CA PHE A 148 1.84 -2.57 -4.51
C PHE A 148 0.45 -2.71 -5.15
N SER A 149 -0.55 -1.93 -4.72
CA SER A 149 -1.83 -1.84 -5.40
C SER A 149 -1.67 -1.30 -6.83
N SER A 150 -0.79 -0.31 -7.04
CA SER A 150 -0.46 0.17 -8.38
C SER A 150 0.25 -0.89 -9.23
N VAL A 151 1.21 -1.63 -8.64
CA VAL A 151 1.88 -2.76 -9.31
C VAL A 151 0.86 -3.82 -9.73
N ARG A 152 -0.02 -4.24 -8.81
CA ARG A 152 -1.09 -5.22 -9.08
C ARG A 152 -2.01 -4.76 -10.21
N LYS A 153 -2.43 -3.48 -10.19
CA LYS A 153 -3.25 -2.88 -11.24
C LYS A 153 -2.56 -2.97 -12.60
N HIS A 154 -1.30 -2.53 -12.71
CA HIS A 154 -0.57 -2.59 -13.97
C HIS A 154 -0.36 -4.03 -14.47
N LEU A 155 -0.10 -4.98 -13.57
CA LEU A 155 0.01 -6.40 -13.93
C LEU A 155 -1.32 -6.95 -14.45
N SER A 156 -2.44 -6.60 -13.80
CA SER A 156 -3.78 -7.02 -14.22
C SER A 156 -4.21 -6.40 -15.56
N GLU A 157 -3.83 -5.15 -15.83
CA GLU A 157 -4.06 -4.48 -17.13
C GLU A 157 -3.18 -5.04 -18.24
N PHE A 158 -1.97 -5.49 -17.90
CA PHE A 158 -1.07 -6.18 -18.82
C PHE A 158 -1.61 -7.57 -19.18
N ASN A 159 -1.95 -8.38 -18.17
CA ASN A 159 -2.51 -9.71 -18.34
C ASN A 159 -3.33 -10.11 -17.09
N SER A 160 -4.66 -10.19 -17.23
CA SER A 160 -5.57 -10.53 -16.14
C SER A 160 -5.52 -12.02 -15.73
N LYS A 161 -4.94 -12.88 -16.57
CA LYS A 161 -4.74 -14.31 -16.34
C LYS A 161 -3.25 -14.65 -16.25
N LEU A 162 -2.46 -13.75 -15.68
CA LEU A 162 -1.02 -13.92 -15.53
C LEU A 162 -0.70 -15.20 -14.75
N SER A 163 0.35 -15.91 -15.18
CA SER A 163 0.91 -17.07 -14.48
C SER A 163 2.39 -16.83 -14.19
N PHE A 164 2.93 -17.57 -13.22
CA PHE A 164 4.37 -17.52 -12.94
C PHE A 164 5.21 -18.01 -14.12
N SER A 165 4.75 -19.03 -14.84
CA SER A 165 5.43 -19.57 -16.02
C SER A 165 5.53 -18.56 -17.16
N PHE A 166 4.52 -17.70 -17.33
CA PHE A 166 4.54 -16.64 -18.34
C PHE A 166 5.63 -15.59 -18.07
N LEU A 167 6.00 -15.36 -16.81
CA LEU A 167 7.03 -14.38 -16.43
C LEU A 167 8.45 -14.92 -16.60
N ASP A 168 8.70 -15.62 -17.71
CA ASP A 168 10.05 -15.87 -18.20
C ASP A 168 10.71 -14.57 -18.70
N GLU A 169 11.92 -14.67 -19.26
CA GLU A 169 12.63 -13.50 -19.78
C GLU A 169 11.82 -12.73 -20.85
N LYS A 170 11.10 -13.45 -21.72
CA LYS A 170 10.28 -12.86 -22.76
C LYS A 170 9.05 -12.16 -22.18
N GLY A 171 8.35 -12.79 -21.24
CA GLY A 171 7.18 -12.21 -20.59
C GLY A 171 7.53 -10.99 -19.73
N LEU A 172 8.66 -11.04 -19.02
CA LEU A 172 9.18 -9.88 -18.27
C LEU A 172 9.57 -8.73 -19.20
N THR A 173 10.15 -9.04 -20.37
CA THR A 173 10.44 -8.06 -21.41
C THR A 173 9.14 -7.42 -21.91
N LEU A 174 8.15 -8.22 -22.31
CA LEU A 174 6.83 -7.73 -22.76
C LEU A 174 6.14 -6.87 -21.70
N TYR A 175 6.29 -7.20 -20.41
CA TYR A 175 5.76 -6.35 -19.34
C TYR A 175 6.46 -4.99 -19.27
N VAL A 176 7.79 -4.95 -19.39
CA VAL A 176 8.54 -3.69 -19.47
C VAL A 176 8.12 -2.86 -20.68
N GLU A 177 7.93 -3.49 -21.84
CA GLU A 177 7.44 -2.84 -23.06
C GLU A 177 6.03 -2.29 -22.88
N PHE A 178 5.13 -3.04 -22.24
CA PHE A 178 3.79 -2.56 -21.90
C PHE A 178 3.83 -1.30 -21.02
N LEU A 179 4.63 -1.31 -19.95
CA LEU A 179 4.78 -0.15 -19.06
C LEU A 179 5.34 1.08 -19.80
N ARG A 180 6.26 0.85 -20.75
CA ARG A 180 6.91 1.89 -21.55
C ARG A 180 6.00 2.44 -22.64
N ASP A 181 5.42 1.57 -23.44
CA ASP A 181 4.82 1.92 -24.73
C ASP A 181 3.33 2.15 -24.61
N LYS A 182 2.63 1.42 -23.73
CA LYS A 182 1.20 1.61 -23.48
C LYS A 182 0.93 2.57 -22.32
N LEU A 183 1.62 2.40 -21.18
CA LEU A 183 1.44 3.30 -20.02
C LEU A 183 2.34 4.55 -20.06
N LYS A 184 3.22 4.69 -21.06
CA LYS A 184 4.09 5.85 -21.29
C LYS A 184 4.90 6.28 -20.05
N MET A 185 5.26 5.32 -19.21
CA MET A 185 5.96 5.57 -17.95
C MET A 185 7.41 6.00 -18.17
N ARG A 186 7.93 6.80 -17.24
CA ARG A 186 9.36 7.16 -17.20
C ARG A 186 10.19 5.93 -16.82
N ASN A 187 11.41 5.82 -17.35
CA ASN A 187 12.33 4.71 -17.07
C ASN A 187 12.51 4.42 -15.58
N SER A 188 12.70 5.47 -14.76
CA SER A 188 12.88 5.32 -13.31
C SER A 188 11.63 4.83 -12.57
N THR A 189 10.43 5.02 -13.15
CA THR A 189 9.18 4.45 -12.64
C THR A 189 9.09 2.97 -13.00
N ILE A 190 9.43 2.61 -14.25
CA ILE A 190 9.44 1.22 -14.72
C ILE A 190 10.42 0.38 -13.90
N GLU A 191 11.63 0.89 -13.68
CA GLU A 191 12.66 0.23 -12.86
C GLU A 191 12.13 -0.12 -11.45
N LYS A 192 11.36 0.79 -10.83
CA LYS A 192 10.73 0.55 -9.54
C LYS A 192 9.61 -0.49 -9.61
N GLN A 193 8.77 -0.44 -10.64
CA GLN A 193 7.70 -1.43 -10.86
C GLN A 193 8.31 -2.84 -11.00
N VAL A 194 9.35 -2.99 -11.82
CA VAL A 194 10.09 -4.25 -11.98
C VAL A 194 10.73 -4.69 -10.67
N SER A 195 11.32 -3.77 -9.91
CA SER A 195 11.92 -4.07 -8.60
C SER A 195 10.88 -4.61 -7.59
N PHE A 196 9.67 -4.03 -7.56
CA PHE A 196 8.58 -4.53 -6.73
C PHE A 196 8.05 -5.88 -7.20
N LEU A 197 7.92 -6.09 -8.51
CA LEU A 197 7.55 -7.39 -9.08
C LEU A 197 8.57 -8.47 -8.68
N LYS A 198 9.88 -8.19 -8.85
CA LYS A 198 10.94 -9.11 -8.44
C LYS A 198 10.89 -9.44 -6.95
N TRP A 199 10.53 -8.48 -6.09
CA TRP A 199 10.36 -8.75 -4.67
C TRP A 199 9.22 -9.75 -4.43
N PHE A 200 8.07 -9.56 -5.07
CA PHE A 200 6.99 -10.53 -5.01
C PHE A 200 7.42 -11.92 -5.50
N LEU A 201 8.09 -12.01 -6.66
CA LEU A 201 8.53 -13.28 -7.23
C LEU A 201 9.55 -14.02 -6.35
N LYS A 202 10.46 -13.28 -5.71
CA LYS A 202 11.40 -13.84 -4.70
C LYS A 202 10.66 -14.42 -3.50
N TRP A 203 9.64 -13.71 -3.00
CA TRP A 203 8.83 -14.23 -1.90
C TRP A 203 8.03 -15.46 -2.32
N ALA A 204 7.45 -15.46 -3.53
CA ALA A 204 6.70 -16.60 -4.05
C ALA A 204 7.59 -17.85 -4.20
N LYS A 205 8.84 -17.67 -4.66
CA LYS A 205 9.86 -18.74 -4.68
C LYS A 205 10.14 -19.27 -3.27
N ALA A 206 10.39 -18.38 -2.31
CA ALA A 206 10.70 -18.78 -0.93
C ALA A 206 9.56 -19.56 -0.26
N LYS A 207 8.31 -19.36 -0.72
CA LYS A 207 7.11 -20.10 -0.27
C LYS A 207 6.83 -21.38 -1.07
N GLY A 208 7.57 -21.64 -2.14
CA GLY A 208 7.34 -22.79 -3.02
C GLY A 208 6.17 -22.61 -4.01
N TYR A 209 5.72 -21.37 -4.25
CA TYR A 209 4.62 -21.09 -5.20
C TYR A 209 5.12 -20.85 -6.63
N ASN A 210 6.41 -20.56 -6.78
CA ASN A 210 7.01 -20.20 -8.05
C ASN A 210 8.37 -20.90 -8.24
N ASP A 211 8.44 -21.77 -9.24
CA ASP A 211 9.69 -22.43 -9.66
C ASP A 211 10.44 -21.65 -10.76
N ASN A 212 9.80 -20.64 -11.36
CA ASN A 212 10.42 -19.82 -12.41
C ASN A 212 11.41 -18.82 -11.80
N LEU A 213 12.68 -18.94 -12.21
CA LEU A 213 13.80 -18.12 -11.74
C LEU A 213 14.27 -17.06 -12.74
N SER A 214 13.64 -16.93 -13.91
CA SER A 214 14.07 -15.99 -14.97
C SER A 214 14.22 -14.55 -14.47
N TYR A 215 13.43 -14.15 -13.47
CA TYR A 215 13.51 -12.82 -12.86
C TYR A 215 14.85 -12.54 -12.16
N GLU A 216 15.62 -13.56 -11.79
CA GLU A 216 16.91 -13.41 -11.09
C GLU A 216 18.00 -12.86 -12.00
N ALA A 217 18.00 -13.24 -13.29
CA ALA A 217 18.93 -12.75 -14.30
C ALA A 217 18.37 -11.56 -15.12
N PHE A 218 17.09 -11.22 -14.96
CA PHE A 218 16.45 -10.16 -15.74
C PHE A 218 16.84 -8.74 -15.29
N TYR A 219 17.93 -8.17 -15.80
CA TYR A 219 18.37 -6.81 -15.46
C TYR A 219 18.27 -5.86 -16.67
N PRO A 220 17.06 -5.39 -17.01
CA PRO A 220 16.89 -4.44 -18.09
C PRO A 220 17.69 -3.16 -17.82
N LYS A 221 18.47 -2.72 -18.81
CA LYS A 221 19.24 -1.49 -18.73
C LYS A 221 18.31 -0.30 -19.01
N PHE A 222 18.06 0.50 -17.99
CA PHE A 222 17.31 1.74 -18.13
C PHE A 222 18.26 2.92 -18.23
N LYS A 223 18.15 3.72 -19.30
CA LYS A 223 18.83 5.02 -19.35
C LYS A 223 18.26 5.91 -18.26
N ALA A 224 19.15 6.47 -17.44
CA ALA A 224 18.82 7.38 -16.36
C ALA A 224 19.67 8.65 -16.48
N THR A 225 19.08 9.77 -16.10
CA THR A 225 19.78 11.04 -15.87
C THR A 225 19.93 11.28 -14.38
N GLN A 226 20.99 11.98 -14.00
CA GLN A 226 21.07 12.53 -12.65
C GLN A 226 19.93 13.53 -12.47
N LYS A 227 19.12 13.32 -11.44
CA LYS A 227 18.00 14.21 -11.14
C LYS A 227 18.54 15.57 -10.71
N LYS A 228 18.17 16.63 -11.44
CA LYS A 228 18.51 18.01 -11.07
C LYS A 228 18.00 18.31 -9.65
N ILE A 229 18.87 18.83 -8.80
CA ILE A 229 18.50 19.29 -7.45
C ILE A 229 17.87 20.66 -7.59
N ILE A 230 16.64 20.77 -7.10
CA ILE A 230 15.89 22.02 -7.06
C ILE A 230 15.95 22.54 -5.63
N PHE A 231 16.49 23.75 -5.48
CA PHE A 231 16.70 24.46 -4.24
C PHE A 231 16.68 25.97 -4.50
N LEU A 232 16.58 26.78 -3.45
CA LEU A 232 16.67 28.23 -3.54
C LEU A 232 18.11 28.68 -3.39
N THR A 233 18.54 29.61 -4.23
CA THR A 233 19.76 30.38 -4.00
C THR A 233 19.58 31.30 -2.79
N GLN A 234 20.69 31.84 -2.28
CA GLN A 234 20.63 32.76 -1.14
C GLN A 234 19.83 34.03 -1.45
N THR A 235 19.85 34.50 -2.70
CA THR A 235 19.05 35.63 -3.16
C THR A 235 17.57 35.28 -3.16
N GLU A 236 17.17 34.18 -3.82
CA GLU A 236 15.77 33.75 -3.87
C GLU A 236 15.17 33.44 -2.49
N LEU A 237 15.98 32.87 -1.58
CA LEU A 237 15.57 32.64 -0.20
C LEU A 237 15.23 33.95 0.51
N LYS A 238 16.07 34.99 0.34
CA LYS A 238 15.81 36.33 0.89
C LYS A 238 14.61 36.99 0.22
N THR A 239 14.46 36.85 -1.10
CA THR A 239 13.30 37.35 -1.84
C THR A 239 12.01 36.79 -1.24
N LEU A 240 11.94 35.47 -1.00
CA LEU A 240 10.77 34.86 -0.37
C LEU A 240 10.54 35.33 1.08
N GLU A 241 11.60 35.46 1.87
CA GLU A 241 11.50 35.90 3.26
C GLU A 241 10.93 37.32 3.38
N LEU A 242 11.35 38.22 2.48
CA LEU A 242 10.97 39.64 2.48
C LEU A 242 9.74 39.93 1.62
N TYR A 243 9.24 38.97 0.84
CA TYR A 243 8.13 39.19 -0.07
C TYR A 243 6.87 39.68 0.68
N GLU A 244 6.33 40.82 0.25
CA GLU A 244 5.09 41.37 0.78
C GLU A 244 3.90 40.63 0.18
N ILE A 245 3.29 39.77 0.99
CA ILE A 245 2.17 38.93 0.56
C ILE A 245 0.92 39.81 0.41
N PRO A 246 0.22 39.76 -0.76
CA PRO A 246 -1.00 40.53 -0.98
C PRO A 246 -2.06 40.26 0.10
N GLU A 247 -2.87 41.28 0.43
CA GLU A 247 -3.91 41.20 1.46
C GLU A 247 -4.90 40.03 1.23
N GLY A 248 -5.28 39.77 -0.03
CA GLY A 248 -6.16 38.64 -0.37
C GLY A 248 -5.52 37.24 -0.21
N LYS A 249 -4.23 37.14 0.14
CA LYS A 249 -3.46 35.88 0.17
C LYS A 249 -2.69 35.63 1.47
N GLN A 250 -3.10 36.22 2.59
CA GLN A 250 -2.41 36.08 3.89
C GLN A 250 -2.23 34.63 4.38
N TYR A 251 -3.00 33.66 3.88
CA TYR A 251 -2.77 32.25 4.15
C TYR A 251 -1.36 31.77 3.73
N LEU A 252 -0.73 32.42 2.75
CA LEU A 252 0.62 32.13 2.30
C LEU A 252 1.69 32.48 3.33
N GLU A 253 1.39 33.35 4.31
CA GLU A 253 2.36 33.77 5.33
C GLU A 253 2.82 32.59 6.19
N ARG A 254 1.86 31.77 6.65
CA ARG A 254 2.17 30.54 7.42
C ARG A 254 2.98 29.55 6.59
N VAL A 255 2.69 29.47 5.30
CA VAL A 255 3.40 28.59 4.36
C VAL A 255 4.83 29.07 4.14
N ARG A 256 5.03 30.39 3.95
CA ARG A 256 6.34 31.04 3.88
C ARG A 256 7.14 30.68 5.11
N ASP A 257 6.62 30.97 6.30
CA ASP A 257 7.37 30.82 7.54
C ASP A 257 7.76 29.36 7.80
N VAL A 258 6.85 28.41 7.57
CA VAL A 258 7.18 26.97 7.66
C VAL A 258 8.24 26.58 6.63
N PHE A 259 8.12 27.04 5.38
CA PHE A 259 9.08 26.70 4.33
C PHE A 259 10.47 27.28 4.59
N ILE A 260 10.55 28.54 5.03
CA ILE A 260 11.78 29.20 5.46
C ILE A 260 12.39 28.47 6.67
N PHE A 261 11.57 28.02 7.62
CA PHE A 261 12.06 27.18 8.72
C PHE A 261 12.70 25.89 8.22
N LEU A 262 12.13 25.22 7.20
CA LEU A 262 12.74 24.04 6.57
C LEU A 262 14.07 24.38 5.87
N CYS A 263 14.18 25.56 5.24
CA CYS A 263 15.41 26.07 4.62
C CYS A 263 16.53 26.31 5.64
N TYR A 264 16.19 26.64 6.89
CA TYR A 264 17.17 26.95 7.94
C TYR A 264 17.45 25.79 8.91
N SER A 265 16.58 24.78 8.98
CA SER A 265 16.74 23.63 9.89
C SER A 265 17.13 22.33 9.18
N GLY A 266 16.85 22.21 7.88
CA GLY A 266 17.19 21.00 7.09
C GLY A 266 16.35 19.77 7.40
N ILE A 267 15.33 19.86 8.27
CA ILE A 267 14.47 18.73 8.61
C ILE A 267 13.48 18.39 7.49
N ARG A 268 12.89 17.19 7.54
CA ARG A 268 11.85 16.79 6.57
C ARG A 268 10.53 17.41 6.99
N TYR A 269 9.63 17.62 6.03
CA TYR A 269 8.27 18.07 6.29
C TYR A 269 7.56 17.23 7.36
N SER A 270 7.68 15.89 7.32
CA SER A 270 7.04 15.01 8.30
C SER A 270 7.58 15.23 9.71
N ASP A 271 8.87 15.53 9.82
CA ASP A 271 9.51 15.75 11.12
C ASP A 271 9.09 17.14 11.66
N ALA A 272 9.03 18.16 10.80
CA ALA A 272 8.50 19.47 11.16
C ALA A 272 7.03 19.40 11.60
N LEU A 273 6.20 18.65 10.87
CA LEU A 273 4.77 18.46 11.18
C LEU A 273 4.54 17.90 12.59
N ASN A 274 5.44 17.03 13.05
CA ASN A 274 5.37 16.38 14.36
C ASN A 274 6.20 17.09 15.44
N LEU A 275 6.87 18.19 15.12
CA LEU A 275 7.66 18.95 16.09
C LEU A 275 6.73 19.59 17.12
N LYS A 276 6.90 19.23 18.39
CA LYS A 276 6.10 19.75 19.50
C LYS A 276 6.80 20.90 20.20
N ARG A 277 6.04 21.70 20.94
CA ARG A 277 6.60 22.79 21.75
C ARG A 277 7.54 22.24 22.84
N SER A 278 7.27 21.05 23.37
CA SER A 278 8.14 20.34 24.31
C SER A 278 9.53 20.01 23.78
N ASP A 279 9.66 19.84 22.46
CA ASP A 279 10.89 19.42 21.78
C ASP A 279 11.86 20.59 21.61
N ILE A 280 11.35 21.82 21.68
CA ILE A 280 12.11 23.05 21.50
C ILE A 280 12.76 23.44 22.83
N LYS A 281 14.08 23.52 22.81
CA LYS A 281 14.89 24.04 23.91
C LYS A 281 15.42 25.43 23.52
N LYS A 282 16.20 26.04 24.42
CA LYS A 282 16.71 27.42 24.24
C LYS A 282 17.52 27.59 22.94
N ASP A 283 18.39 26.63 22.63
CA ASP A 283 19.38 26.75 21.54
C ASP A 283 19.32 25.62 20.52
N TYR A 284 18.44 24.64 20.72
CA TYR A 284 18.29 23.49 19.84
C TYR A 284 16.88 22.92 19.97
N PHE A 285 16.51 22.02 19.06
CA PHE A 285 15.40 21.10 19.25
C PHE A 285 15.86 19.66 19.06
N GLU A 286 15.20 18.74 19.73
CA GLU A 286 15.48 17.30 19.65
C GLU A 286 14.25 16.57 19.14
N ILE A 287 14.41 15.78 18.09
CA ILE A 287 13.31 15.03 17.46
C ILE A 287 13.74 13.59 17.19
N THR A 288 12.80 12.67 17.31
CA THR A 288 12.92 11.34 16.71
C THR A 288 12.31 11.39 15.31
N THR A 289 13.12 11.14 14.29
CA THR A 289 12.67 11.23 12.90
C THR A 289 11.58 10.20 12.58
N VAL A 290 10.54 10.64 11.88
CA VAL A 290 9.38 9.79 11.57
C VAL A 290 9.76 8.63 10.64
N LYS A 291 10.73 8.87 9.74
CA LYS A 291 11.05 7.90 8.69
C LYS A 291 11.98 6.77 9.15
N THR A 292 12.94 7.08 10.02
CA THR A 292 14.02 6.15 10.37
C THR A 292 14.08 5.85 11.86
N GLY A 293 13.42 6.64 12.72
CA GLY A 293 13.48 6.47 14.17
C GLY A 293 14.77 7.01 14.78
N ASP A 294 15.61 7.70 14.01
CA ASP A 294 16.85 8.27 14.51
C ASP A 294 16.55 9.49 15.37
N SER A 295 17.23 9.60 16.51
CA SER A 295 17.20 10.80 17.35
C SER A 295 18.16 11.84 16.79
N LEU A 296 17.64 13.02 16.44
CA LEU A 296 18.40 14.14 15.92
C LEU A 296 18.31 15.33 16.88
N LYS A 297 19.48 15.91 17.17
CA LYS A 297 19.62 17.20 17.84
C LYS A 297 20.06 18.24 16.81
N ILE A 298 19.30 19.32 16.69
CA ILE A 298 19.53 20.35 15.68
C ILE A 298 19.59 21.71 16.34
N GLU A 299 20.74 22.37 16.21
CA GLU A 299 20.98 23.71 16.72
C GLU A 299 20.13 24.75 15.97
N LEU A 300 19.55 25.67 16.74
CA LEU A 300 18.70 26.73 16.23
C LEU A 300 19.54 27.96 15.85
N ASN A 301 19.56 28.29 14.56
CA ASN A 301 20.08 29.58 14.10
C ASN A 301 19.08 30.72 14.30
N LYS A 302 19.54 31.97 14.18
CA LYS A 302 18.73 33.18 14.39
C LYS A 302 17.40 33.17 13.61
N ASN A 303 17.41 32.71 12.35
CA ASN A 303 16.22 32.71 11.50
C ASN A 303 15.21 31.65 11.93
N SER A 304 15.68 30.42 12.22
CA SER A 304 14.81 29.38 12.77
C SER A 304 14.21 29.76 14.13
N LYS A 305 14.99 30.41 15.02
CA LYS A 305 14.50 30.95 16.30
C LYS A 305 13.43 32.01 16.11
N LYS A 306 13.63 32.94 15.17
CA LYS A 306 12.67 34.01 14.86
C LYS A 306 11.30 33.44 14.51
N ILE A 307 11.26 32.40 13.67
CA ILE A 307 10.01 31.74 13.27
C ILE A 307 9.37 31.01 14.44
N LEU A 308 10.15 30.22 15.21
CA LEU A 308 9.60 29.52 16.39
C LEU A 308 9.05 30.50 17.43
N ASN A 309 9.74 31.63 17.67
CA ASN A 309 9.28 32.65 18.60
C ASN A 309 7.98 33.32 18.13
N LYS A 310 7.81 33.57 16.82
CA LYS A 310 6.57 34.13 16.26
C LYS A 310 5.34 33.27 16.58
N TYR A 311 5.51 31.96 16.60
CA TYR A 311 4.43 31.00 16.86
C TYR A 311 4.40 30.47 18.29
N LYS A 312 5.32 30.92 19.16
CA LYS A 312 5.53 30.34 20.48
C LYS A 312 4.26 30.30 21.30
N ASP A 313 3.45 31.36 21.29
CA ASP A 313 2.27 31.50 22.16
C ASP A 313 0.95 31.16 21.45
N ILE A 314 1.01 30.65 20.22
CA ILE A 314 -0.16 30.26 19.43
C ILE A 314 -0.39 28.75 19.60
N PRO A 315 -1.54 28.33 20.18
CA PRO A 315 -1.83 26.91 20.33
C PRO A 315 -2.19 26.28 18.98
N PHE A 316 -1.59 25.13 18.70
CA PHE A 316 -1.96 24.27 17.58
C PHE A 316 -2.35 22.89 18.09
N GLU A 317 -3.22 22.23 17.34
CA GLU A 317 -3.64 20.85 17.63
C GLU A 317 -2.44 19.91 17.79
N HIS A 318 -2.50 19.00 18.75
CA HIS A 318 -1.41 18.08 19.14
C HIS A 318 -0.15 18.76 19.71
N ASP A 319 -0.26 20.00 20.21
CA ASP A 319 0.85 20.80 20.76
C ASP A 319 2.01 21.02 19.77
N ARG A 320 1.64 21.10 18.48
CA ARG A 320 2.59 21.37 17.39
C ARG A 320 3.24 22.74 17.58
N ALA A 321 4.52 22.84 17.23
CA ALA A 321 5.29 24.09 17.34
C ALA A 321 5.08 25.07 16.16
N LEU A 322 4.56 24.58 15.04
CA LEU A 322 4.45 25.33 13.79
C LEU A 322 3.08 25.10 13.12
N PRO A 323 2.55 26.09 12.38
CA PRO A 323 1.25 26.03 11.72
C PRO A 323 1.26 25.19 10.43
N ILE A 324 1.64 23.92 10.53
CA ILE A 324 1.87 23.07 9.36
C ILE A 324 0.57 22.44 8.88
N ILE A 325 0.21 22.71 7.63
CA ILE A 325 -0.94 22.11 6.93
C ILE A 325 -0.53 20.87 6.14
N SER A 326 -1.49 20.21 5.48
CA SER A 326 -1.23 19.00 4.67
C SER A 326 -0.13 19.20 3.62
N ASN A 327 0.67 18.17 3.37
CA ASN A 327 1.84 18.28 2.47
C ASN A 327 1.44 18.69 1.05
N GLN A 328 0.27 18.25 0.58
CA GLN A 328 -0.24 18.61 -0.75
C GLN A 328 -0.50 20.11 -0.83
N LYS A 329 -1.28 20.66 0.11
CA LYS A 329 -1.58 22.09 0.16
C LYS A 329 -0.34 22.94 0.44
N MET A 330 0.57 22.47 1.29
CA MET A 330 1.88 23.12 1.46
C MET A 330 2.62 23.24 0.14
N ASN A 331 2.69 22.18 -0.66
CA ASN A 331 3.38 22.25 -1.95
C ASN A 331 2.68 23.19 -2.92
N ASP A 332 1.34 23.11 -3.04
CA ASP A 332 0.57 24.00 -3.93
C ASP A 332 0.82 25.48 -3.58
N TYR A 333 0.78 25.82 -2.29
CA TYR A 333 0.98 27.18 -1.81
C TYR A 333 2.45 27.64 -1.84
N ILE A 334 3.43 26.74 -1.70
CA ILE A 334 4.85 27.08 -1.93
C ILE A 334 5.06 27.50 -3.39
N LYS A 335 4.46 26.77 -4.34
CA LYS A 335 4.55 27.12 -5.77
C LYS A 335 3.87 28.45 -6.05
N GLU A 336 2.70 28.68 -5.47
CA GLU A 336 1.98 29.94 -5.60
C GLU A 336 2.81 31.12 -5.06
N LEU A 337 3.34 31.00 -3.85
CA LEU A 337 4.18 32.03 -3.24
C LEU A 337 5.44 32.30 -4.06
N ALA A 338 6.13 31.26 -4.53
CA ALA A 338 7.33 31.41 -5.34
C ALA A 338 7.03 32.03 -6.72
N LYS A 339 5.86 31.75 -7.30
CA LYS A 339 5.40 32.41 -8.52
C LYS A 339 5.15 33.91 -8.30
N LEU A 340 4.50 34.26 -7.19
CA LEU A 340 4.26 35.64 -6.80
C LEU A 340 5.56 36.42 -6.53
N ALA A 341 6.57 35.74 -5.99
CA ALA A 341 7.89 36.27 -5.74
C ALA A 341 8.84 36.20 -6.96
N GLU A 342 8.31 35.91 -8.15
CA GLU A 342 9.05 35.89 -9.43
C GLU A 342 10.26 34.92 -9.44
N ILE A 343 10.13 33.78 -8.76
CA ILE A 343 11.14 32.70 -8.80
C ILE A 343 10.82 31.78 -9.98
N ASP A 344 11.03 32.28 -11.18
CA ASP A 344 10.55 31.69 -12.43
C ASP A 344 11.66 31.21 -13.38
N GLU A 345 12.92 31.21 -12.93
CA GLU A 345 14.09 30.72 -13.68
C GLU A 345 13.75 29.46 -14.49
N PRO A 346 13.95 29.44 -15.82
CA PRO A 346 13.59 28.30 -16.65
C PRO A 346 14.50 27.10 -16.35
N ILE A 347 13.92 26.04 -15.80
CA ILE A 347 14.63 24.81 -15.45
C ILE A 347 14.36 23.74 -16.49
N ARG A 348 15.39 23.36 -17.24
CA ARG A 348 15.38 22.15 -18.08
C ARG A 348 15.47 20.89 -17.23
N LEU A 349 14.46 20.04 -17.33
CA LEU A 349 14.39 18.70 -16.79
C LEU A 349 14.57 17.67 -17.89
N THR A 350 15.61 16.85 -17.77
CA THR A 350 15.84 15.73 -18.69
C THR A 350 15.42 14.43 -18.05
N HIS A 351 14.60 13.65 -18.74
CA HIS A 351 14.29 12.27 -18.40
C HIS A 351 14.26 11.38 -19.65
N TYR A 352 14.24 10.07 -19.45
CA TYR A 352 14.15 9.11 -20.56
C TYR A 352 12.83 8.34 -20.53
N LYS A 353 12.27 8.14 -21.74
CA LYS A 353 11.20 7.18 -22.02
C LYS A 353 11.74 6.18 -23.04
N GLY A 354 12.05 4.97 -22.60
CA GLY A 354 12.84 4.03 -23.39
C GLY A 354 14.22 4.61 -23.71
N ASN A 355 14.53 4.70 -25.00
CA ASN A 355 15.77 5.30 -25.50
C ASN A 355 15.65 6.79 -25.86
N ILE A 356 14.44 7.35 -25.81
CA ILE A 356 14.18 8.74 -26.19
C ILE A 356 14.46 9.64 -24.99
N ARG A 357 15.36 10.61 -25.20
CA ARG A 357 15.59 11.70 -24.26
C ARG A 357 14.44 12.70 -24.40
N VAL A 358 13.79 13.01 -23.28
CA VAL A 358 12.73 14.01 -23.20
C VAL A 358 13.23 15.13 -22.31
N ASP A 359 13.38 16.31 -22.91
CA ASP A 359 13.70 17.54 -22.21
C ASP A 359 12.42 18.38 -22.08
N GLU A 360 12.15 18.85 -20.88
CA GLU A 360 11.00 19.70 -20.56
C GLU A 360 11.54 20.94 -19.85
N VAL A 361 11.13 22.13 -20.27
CA VAL A 361 11.51 23.37 -19.59
C VAL A 361 10.29 23.87 -18.83
N VAL A 362 10.45 24.02 -17.52
CA VAL A 362 9.41 24.50 -16.62
C VAL A 362 9.99 25.58 -15.71
N PRO A 363 9.17 26.56 -15.29
CA PRO A 363 9.65 27.58 -14.36
C PRO A 363 9.99 26.95 -13.01
N LYS A 364 10.98 27.51 -12.32
CA LYS A 364 11.49 26.97 -11.06
C LYS A 364 10.43 26.85 -9.98
N TYR A 365 9.50 27.81 -9.88
CA TYR A 365 8.41 27.76 -8.90
C TYR A 365 7.60 26.46 -9.00
N ASP A 366 7.36 25.92 -10.20
CA ASP A 366 6.57 24.69 -10.39
C ASP A 366 7.24 23.42 -9.84
N LEU A 367 8.55 23.51 -9.62
CA LEU A 367 9.38 22.43 -9.09
C LEU A 367 9.63 22.53 -7.58
N LEU A 368 9.23 23.64 -6.97
CA LEU A 368 9.34 23.83 -5.54
C LEU A 368 8.27 23.02 -4.78
N GLY A 369 8.64 22.68 -3.55
CA GLY A 369 7.83 21.97 -2.60
C GLY A 369 8.61 21.83 -1.29
N THR A 370 8.01 21.24 -0.27
CA THR A 370 8.57 21.21 1.09
C THR A 370 9.99 20.63 1.16
N HIS A 371 10.31 19.63 0.32
CA HIS A 371 11.65 19.05 0.28
C HIS A 371 12.72 19.97 -0.33
N ALA A 372 12.34 20.98 -1.12
CA ALA A 372 13.26 22.00 -1.60
C ALA A 372 13.86 22.82 -0.45
N GLY A 373 13.15 22.96 0.68
CA GLY A 373 13.68 23.65 1.86
C GLY A 373 14.88 22.92 2.45
N ARG A 374 14.74 21.61 2.68
CA ARG A 374 15.87 20.77 3.10
C ARG A 374 17.05 20.79 2.12
N ARG A 375 16.78 20.79 0.81
CA ARG A 375 17.83 20.86 -0.22
C ARG A 375 18.55 22.21 -0.19
N THR A 376 17.80 23.29 0.01
CA THR A 376 18.32 24.64 0.21
C THR A 376 19.26 24.66 1.41
N PHE A 377 18.85 24.12 2.56
CA PHE A 377 19.71 23.99 3.73
C PHE A 377 21.04 23.28 3.42
N ILE A 378 20.97 22.11 2.77
CA ILE A 378 22.16 21.30 2.46
C ILE A 378 23.09 22.05 1.51
N CYS A 379 22.57 22.58 0.40
CA CYS A 379 23.38 23.33 -0.56
C CYS A 379 24.03 24.55 0.10
N THR A 380 23.26 25.34 0.85
CA THR A 380 23.77 26.52 1.56
C THR A 380 24.85 26.15 2.57
N ALA A 381 24.64 25.13 3.41
CA ALA A 381 25.61 24.69 4.39
C ALA A 381 26.94 24.25 3.75
N LEU A 382 26.88 23.49 2.66
CA LEU A 382 28.07 23.04 1.93
C LEU A 382 28.79 24.19 1.21
N SER A 383 28.03 25.14 0.65
CA SER A 383 28.60 26.36 0.04
C SER A 383 29.29 27.26 1.08
N LEU A 384 28.81 27.26 2.33
CA LEU A 384 29.48 27.92 3.46
C LEU A 384 30.72 27.17 3.97
N GLY A 385 31.07 26.03 3.35
CA GLY A 385 32.24 25.24 3.73
C GLY A 385 32.02 24.31 4.94
N ILE A 386 30.77 24.13 5.39
CA ILE A 386 30.48 23.22 6.50
C ILE A 386 30.79 21.78 6.06
N PRO A 387 31.57 21.02 6.85
CA PRO A 387 31.90 19.63 6.54
C PRO A 387 30.67 18.75 6.28
N VAL A 388 30.76 17.90 5.25
CA VAL A 388 29.65 17.03 4.80
C VAL A 388 29.12 16.15 5.94
N ASN A 389 30.02 15.61 6.78
CA ASN A 389 29.64 14.78 7.93
C ASN A 389 28.78 15.52 8.95
N ILE A 390 28.99 16.83 9.15
CA ILE A 390 28.15 17.67 10.03
C ILE A 390 26.78 17.86 9.39
N VAL A 391 26.74 18.22 8.10
CA VAL A 391 25.47 18.40 7.37
C VAL A 391 24.67 17.09 7.34
N MET A 392 25.33 15.94 7.18
CA MET A 392 24.70 14.61 7.24
C MET A 392 24.09 14.32 8.62
N LYS A 393 24.75 14.71 9.72
CA LYS A 393 24.21 14.58 11.08
C LYS A 393 22.94 15.42 11.25
N TRP A 394 22.98 16.72 10.92
CA TRP A 394 21.81 17.60 11.03
C TRP A 394 20.62 17.14 10.19
N THR A 395 20.91 16.58 9.02
CA THR A 395 19.87 16.14 8.12
C THR A 395 19.46 14.68 8.35
N GLY A 396 20.24 13.86 9.05
CA GLY A 396 19.96 12.43 9.19
C GLY A 396 20.05 11.69 7.84
N HIS A 397 21.15 11.91 7.11
CA HIS A 397 21.55 11.05 5.99
C HIS A 397 22.50 9.97 6.50
N ALA A 398 22.15 8.71 6.29
CA ALA A 398 22.99 7.58 6.69
C ALA A 398 24.13 7.30 5.68
N ASP A 399 23.90 7.59 4.39
CA ASP A 399 24.81 7.22 3.30
C ASP A 399 25.38 8.45 2.60
N TYR A 400 26.71 8.50 2.47
CA TYR A 400 27.45 9.54 1.76
C TYR A 400 27.06 9.64 0.29
N LYS A 401 26.71 8.52 -0.35
CA LYS A 401 26.27 8.50 -1.76
C LYS A 401 25.04 9.38 -1.99
N SER A 402 24.18 9.52 -0.98
CA SER A 402 23.00 10.39 -1.04
C SER A 402 23.35 11.88 -1.02
N MET A 403 24.55 12.24 -0.53
CA MET A 403 25.06 13.61 -0.47
C MET A 403 25.74 14.05 -1.77
N LYS A 404 26.24 13.10 -2.58
CA LYS A 404 27.01 13.38 -3.80
C LYS A 404 26.41 14.47 -4.69
N PRO A 405 25.10 14.46 -5.03
CA PRO A 405 24.53 15.50 -5.88
C PRO A 405 24.60 16.92 -5.31
N TYR A 406 24.64 17.07 -3.97
CA TYR A 406 24.77 18.38 -3.33
C TYR A 406 26.22 18.84 -3.25
N ILE A 407 27.14 17.90 -3.05
CA ILE A 407 28.58 18.16 -3.06
C ILE A 407 28.99 18.67 -4.44
N ASP A 408 28.57 18.00 -5.51
CA ASP A 408 28.83 18.40 -6.89
C ASP A 408 28.35 19.85 -7.16
N ILE A 409 27.22 20.26 -6.56
CA ILE A 409 26.69 21.63 -6.68
C ILE A 409 27.56 22.63 -5.93
N ALA A 410 27.93 22.33 -4.69
CA ALA A 410 28.77 23.21 -3.89
C ALA A 410 30.15 23.41 -4.52
N ASP A 411 30.75 22.35 -5.09
CA ASP A 411 32.04 22.40 -5.76
C ASP A 411 31.97 23.24 -7.05
N ASN A 412 30.90 23.10 -7.84
CA ASN A 412 30.68 23.95 -9.02
C ASN A 412 30.51 25.43 -8.64
N ILE A 413 29.83 25.73 -7.53
CA ILE A 413 29.69 27.11 -7.02
C ILE A 413 31.06 27.67 -6.63
N LYS A 414 31.89 26.90 -5.92
CA LYS A 414 33.25 27.30 -5.52
C LYS A 414 34.15 27.52 -6.74
N ALA A 415 34.10 26.63 -7.73
CA ALA A 415 34.86 26.78 -8.96
C ALA A 415 34.46 28.04 -9.75
N ASN A 416 33.16 28.34 -9.85
CA ASN A 416 32.68 29.56 -10.50
C ASN A 416 33.06 30.83 -9.72
N ALA A 417 33.11 30.76 -8.38
CA ALA A 417 33.59 31.88 -7.57
C ALA A 417 35.08 32.17 -7.81
N MET A 418 35.91 31.15 -7.99
CA MET A 418 37.33 31.32 -8.32
C MET A 418 37.54 31.99 -9.69
N LYS A 419 36.71 31.67 -10.69
CA LYS A 419 36.79 32.34 -12.01
C LYS A 419 36.57 33.85 -11.96
N LYS A 420 35.88 34.37 -10.94
CA LYS A 420 35.75 35.82 -10.75
C LYS A 420 37.07 36.49 -10.35
N PHE A 421 38.07 35.72 -9.90
CA PHE A 421 39.43 36.23 -9.70
C PHE A 421 40.17 36.43 -11.01
N ASP A 422 39.77 35.77 -12.11
CA ASP A 422 40.36 36.00 -13.42
C ASP A 422 39.93 37.36 -14.03
N GLU A 423 38.95 38.03 -13.40
CA GLU A 423 38.46 39.37 -13.74
C GLU A 423 39.07 40.48 -12.83
N LEU A 424 39.97 40.12 -11.92
CA LEU A 424 40.80 41.05 -11.14
C LEU A 424 42.06 41.43 -11.91
#